data_AF-R0KSD3-F1
#
_entry.id   AF-R0KSD3-F1
#
_cell.length_a   1.000
_cell.length_b   1.000
_cell.length_c   1.000
_cell.angle_alpha   90.00
_cell.angle_beta   90.00
_cell.angle_gamma   90.00
#
_symmetry.space_group_name_H-M   'P 1'
#
loop_
_entity.id
_entity.type
_entity.pdbx_description
1 polymer ?
#
loop_
_entity_poly.entity_id
_entity_poly.type
_entity_poly.pdbx_seq_one_letter_code
_entity_poly.pdbx_strand_id
1 'polypeptide(L)' 'MSSVINYKFRSMKNYASINIEGGGIPLWELKYEIITQRKMQFKDFDLVFFDNPTP' A
#
# COMPACT_ATOMS: atom_id res chain seq x y z
N MET A 1 -2.39 -19.04 -4.99
CA MET A 1 -1.14 -18.29 -5.26
C MET A 1 -1.24 -16.98 -4.52
N SER A 2 -0.33 -16.73 -3.57
CA SER A 2 -0.23 -15.44 -2.89
C SER A 2 0.64 -14.51 -3.73
N SER A 3 0.21 -13.25 -3.88
CA SER A 3 1.01 -12.20 -4.50
C SER A 3 1.43 -11.20 -3.43
N VAL A 4 2.52 -10.47 -3.68
CA VAL A 4 3.04 -9.50 -2.72
C VAL A 4 3.11 -8.13 -3.40
N ILE A 5 2.44 -7.14 -2.80
CA ILE A 5 2.54 -5.75 -3.22
C ILE A 5 3.57 -5.06 -2.37
N ASN A 6 4.65 -4.59 -2.99
CA ASN A 6 5.67 -3.78 -2.34
C ASN A 6 5.33 -2.30 -2.52
N TYR A 7 5.15 -1.58 -1.41
CA TYR A 7 4.84 -0.16 -1.41
C TYR A 7 5.81 0.61 -0.51
N LYS A 8 6.00 1.89 -0.80
CA LYS A 8 6.85 2.77 0.02
C LYS A 8 6.25 4.16 0.10
N PHE A 9 6.19 4.70 1.31
CA PHE A 9 5.91 6.12 1.49
C PHE A 9 7.11 6.95 1.08
N ARG A 10 6.87 8.08 0.42
CA ARG A 10 7.95 9.01 0.03
C ARG A 10 8.84 9.44 1.21
N SER A 11 8.27 9.52 2.41
CA SER A 11 8.99 9.87 3.65
C SER A 11 9.82 8.72 4.23
N MET A 12 9.68 7.48 3.74
CA MET A 12 10.34 6.30 4.28
C MET A 12 11.44 5.77 3.37
N LYS A 13 12.52 5.28 3.99
CA LYS A 13 13.64 4.65 3.27
C LYS A 13 13.32 3.21 2.85
N ASN A 14 12.58 2.49 3.68
CA ASN A 14 12.31 1.06 3.51
C ASN A 14 10.96 0.82 2.83
N TYR A 15 10.91 -0.19 1.96
CA TYR A 15 9.66 -0.71 1.40
C TYR A 15 8.93 -1.54 2.46
N ALA A 16 7.61 -1.46 2.45
CA ALA A 16 6.71 -2.34 3.15
C ALA A 16 6.01 -3.26 2.15
N SER A 17 5.58 -4.44 2.60
CA SER A 17 4.93 -5.43 1.77
C SER A 17 3.54 -5.76 2.30
N ILE A 18 2.61 -5.98 1.37
CA ILE A 18 1.26 -6.46 1.66
C ILE A 18 1.10 -7.77 0.91
N ASN A 19 0.79 -8.82 1.66
CA ASN A 19 0.45 -10.12 1.09
C ASN A 19 -1.02 -10.07 0.67
N ILE A 20 -1.27 -10.40 -0.58
CA ILE A 20 -2.61 -10.46 -1.15
C ILE A 20 -2.89 -11.87 -1.64
N GLU A 21 -4.16 -12.26 -1.59
CA GLU A 21 -4.63 -13.51 -2.15
C GLU A 21 -5.16 -13.25 -3.57
N GLY A 22 -4.54 -13.87 -4.58
CA GLY A 22 -4.93 -13.69 -5.99
C GLY A 22 -3.94 -12.84 -6.81
N GLY A 23 -4.34 -12.50 -8.04
CA GLY A 23 -3.49 -11.81 -9.02
C GLY A 23 -3.40 -10.28 -8.84
N GLY A 24 -4.28 -9.70 -8.04
CA GLY A 24 -4.33 -8.26 -7.78
C GLY A 24 -5.51 -7.91 -6.87
N ILE A 25 -5.41 -6.77 -6.20
CA ILE A 25 -6.48 -6.21 -5.36
C ILE A 25 -6.87 -4.82 -5.85
N PRO A 26 -8.13 -4.40 -5.65
CA PRO A 26 -8.55 -3.04 -5.94
C PRO A 26 -7.86 -2.02 -5.03
N LEU A 27 -7.75 -0.78 -5.53
CA LEU A 27 -7.04 0.31 -4.82
C LEU A 27 -7.64 0.65 -3.46
N TRP A 28 -8.95 0.52 -3.28
CA TRP A 28 -9.60 0.81 -1.99
C TRP A 28 -9.19 -0.19 -0.91
N GLU A 29 -9.01 -1.46 -1.28
CA GLU A 29 -8.59 -2.53 -0.38
C GLU A 29 -7.12 -2.33 -0.01
N LEU A 30 -6.30 -1.96 -0.99
CA LEU A 30 -4.91 -1.58 -0.74
C LEU A 30 -4.82 -0.38 0.23
N LYS A 31 -5.67 0.64 0.08
CA LYS A 31 -5.75 1.76 1.05
C LYS A 31 -6.11 1.23 2.43
N TYR A 32 -7.16 0.42 2.53
CA TYR A 32 -7.62 -0.13 3.80
C TYR A 32 -6.53 -0.92 4.53
N GLU A 33 -5.81 -1.79 3.82
CA GLU A 33 -4.70 -2.58 4.36
C GLU A 33 -3.56 -1.68 4.88
N ILE A 34 -3.13 -0.68 4.08
CA ILE A 34 -2.07 0.26 4.48
C ILE A 34 -2.46 1.03 5.76
N ILE A 35 -3.71 1.50 5.82
CA ILE A 35 -4.24 2.27 6.96
C ILE A 35 -4.30 1.39 8.20
N THR A 36 -4.77 0.16 8.05
CA THR A 36 -4.90 -0.82 9.13
C THR A 36 -3.52 -1.22 9.68
N GLN A 37 -2.57 -1.57 8.80
CA GLN A 37 -1.21 -1.94 9.20
C GLN A 37 -0.49 -0.81 9.96
N ARG A 38 -0.71 0.45 9.55
CA ARG A 38 -0.01 1.60 10.12
C ARG A 38 -0.80 2.34 11.19
N LYS A 39 -2.01 1.88 11.52
CA LYS A 39 -2.92 2.50 12.48
C LYS A 39 -3.11 4.00 12.20
N MET A 40 -3.22 4.37 10.93
CA MET A 40 -3.40 5.77 10.52
C MET A 40 -4.83 6.24 10.80
N GLN A 41 -4.99 7.45 11.32
CA GLN A 41 -6.30 8.05 11.64
C GLN A 41 -6.97 8.60 10.37
N PHE A 42 -7.96 7.88 9.84
CA PHE A 42 -8.57 8.11 8.51
C PHE A 42 -9.02 9.55 8.20
N LYS A 43 -9.28 10.38 9.22
CA LYS A 43 -9.83 11.73 9.03
C LYS A 43 -8.82 12.81 8.64
N ASP A 44 -7.52 12.59 8.84
CA ASP A 44 -6.50 13.65 8.73
C ASP A 44 -5.54 13.53 7.54
N PHE A 45 -5.74 12.56 6.65
CA PHE A 45 -4.85 12.36 5.51
C PHE A 45 -5.58 11.87 4.27
N ASP A 46 -4.97 12.13 3.11
CA ASP A 46 -5.33 11.47 1.86
C ASP A 46 -4.15 10.59 1.40
N LEU A 47 -4.48 9.39 0.95
CA LEU A 47 -3.53 8.40 0.42
C LEU A 47 -3.54 8.49 -1.11
N VAL A 48 -2.48 9.09 -1.66
CA VAL A 48 -2.25 9.20 -3.11
C VAL A 48 -1.24 8.15 -3.54
N PHE A 49 -1.62 7.36 -4.53
CA PHE A 49 -0.74 6.37 -5.13
C PHE A 49 -0.01 6.96 -6.33
N PHE A 50 1.28 6.65 -6.41
CA PHE A 50 2.10 6.95 -7.56
C PHE A 50 2.74 5.64 -7.99
N ASP A 51 2.62 5.32 -9.27
CA ASP A 51 3.43 4.26 -9.84
C ASP A 51 4.88 4.71 -9.74
N ASN A 52 5.71 3.88 -9.11
CA ASN A 52 7.14 4.09 -9.20
C ASN A 52 7.53 3.71 -10.62
N PRO A 53 8.00 4.64 -11.48
CA PRO A 53 8.46 4.27 -12.80
C PRO A 53 9.58 3.27 -12.61
N THR A 54 9.30 2.00 -12.94
CA THR A 54 10.34 0.98 -13.06
C THR A 54 11.35 1.48 -14.08
N PRO A 55 12.65 1.42 -13.79
CA PRO A 55 13.70 1.79 -14.74
C PRO A 55 13.67 0.89 -15.98
#